data_AF-A0AAU0SUQ5-F1
#
_entry.id   AF-A0AAU0SUQ5-F1
#
_cell.length_a   1.000
_cell.length_b   1.000
_cell.length_c   1.000
_cell.angle_alpha   90.00
_cell.angle_beta   90.00
_cell.angle_gamma   90.00
#
_symmetry.space_group_name_H-M   'P 1'
#
loop_
_entity.id
_entity.type
_entity.pdbx_description
1 polymer ?
#
loop_
_entity_poly.entity_id
_entity_poly.type
_entity_poly.pdbx_seq_one_letter_code
_entity_poly.pdbx_strand_id
1 'polypeptide(L)'
;MDLASWISIFMAVIAVATAIVTYAVFRSATDPTVIVYAQPDLQRQSLVNLIVENIGRGAAHGVFFTPSRPLPQNAFSIPVPEKMPDQMQSGPIANGIPFLAPGQRLSISWGQYGGLYKYLGDEPIRIDTFCYRARSSGLFSKRLQSSSTLDIRMFETSESTEHGYGPNLVKELKFLNATLKSIDKQLKKPLDDLAAQPDLDASQTINNS
;
A
#
# COMPACT_ATOMS: atom_id res chain seq x y z
N MET A 1 26.90 -51.19 34.45
CA MET A 1 26.62 -49.73 34.52
C MET A 1 25.82 -49.50 35.77
N ASP A 2 26.19 -48.50 36.57
CA ASP A 2 25.55 -48.22 37.85
C ASP A 2 24.24 -47.44 37.64
N LEU A 3 23.30 -47.52 38.58
CA LEU A 3 22.00 -46.82 38.49
C LEU A 3 22.21 -45.30 38.31
N ALA A 4 23.23 -44.76 38.99
CA ALA A 4 23.65 -43.37 38.86
C ALA A 4 24.11 -43.01 37.43
N SER A 5 24.78 -43.93 36.72
CA SER A 5 25.20 -43.73 35.34
C SER A 5 24.02 -43.69 34.37
N TRP A 6 22.95 -44.45 34.64
CA TRP A 6 21.74 -44.43 33.82
C TRP A 6 20.96 -43.12 33.98
N ILE A 7 20.84 -42.65 35.22
CA ILE A 7 20.19 -41.37 35.54
C ILE A 7 20.96 -40.20 34.90
N SER A 8 22.29 -40.20 34.94
CA SER A 8 23.09 -39.12 34.35
C SER A 8 22.96 -39.06 32.82
N ILE A 9 22.93 -40.21 32.13
CA ILE A 9 22.69 -40.27 30.69
C ILE A 9 21.30 -39.71 30.35
N PHE A 10 20.27 -40.09 31.12
CA PHE A 10 18.91 -39.62 30.89
C PHE A 10 18.78 -38.10 31.08
N MET A 11 19.40 -37.57 32.15
CA MET A 11 19.45 -36.12 32.39
C MET A 11 20.22 -35.39 31.30
N ALA A 12 21.31 -35.96 30.78
CA ALA A 12 22.05 -35.39 29.66
C ALA A 12 21.19 -35.31 28.38
N VAL A 13 20.40 -36.35 28.08
CA VAL A 13 19.48 -36.34 26.93
C VAL A 13 18.40 -35.26 27.09
N ILE A 14 17.80 -35.13 28.27
CA ILE A 14 16.81 -34.09 28.55
C ILE A 14 17.41 -32.69 28.41
N ALA A 15 18.62 -32.48 28.93
CA ALA A 15 19.31 -31.20 28.82
C ALA A 15 19.57 -30.82 27.36
N VAL A 16 20.04 -31.78 26.54
CA VAL A 16 20.25 -31.57 25.11
C VAL A 16 18.94 -31.27 24.39
N ALA A 17 17.87 -32.03 24.67
CA ALA A 17 16.56 -31.79 24.08
C ALA A 17 16.02 -30.39 24.44
N THR A 18 16.17 -29.98 25.70
CA THR A 18 15.76 -28.65 26.17
C THR A 18 16.56 -27.56 25.46
N ALA A 19 17.88 -27.71 25.33
CA ALA A 19 18.73 -26.77 24.61
C ALA A 19 18.32 -26.64 23.14
N ILE A 20 17.96 -27.74 22.47
CA ILE A 20 17.46 -27.71 21.08
C ILE A 20 16.15 -26.92 20.97
N VAL A 21 15.19 -27.18 21.87
CA VAL A 21 13.91 -26.47 21.88
C VAL A 21 14.11 -24.98 22.16
N THR A 22 14.91 -24.64 23.18
CA THR A 22 15.24 -23.24 23.51
C THR A 22 15.92 -22.56 22.33
N TYR A 23 16.84 -23.23 21.65
CA TYR A 23 17.49 -22.69 20.46
C TYR A 23 16.50 -22.47 19.31
N ALA A 24 15.57 -23.40 19.07
CA ALA A 24 14.54 -23.27 18.05
C ALA A 24 13.59 -22.08 18.33
N VAL A 25 13.16 -21.90 19.58
CA VAL A 25 12.33 -20.77 20.01
C VAL A 25 13.09 -19.45 19.87
N PHE A 26 14.35 -19.41 20.34
CA PHE A 26 15.20 -18.23 20.19
C PHE A 26 15.43 -17.88 18.71
N ARG A 27 15.66 -18.90 17.87
CA ARG A 27 15.84 -18.75 16.43
C ARG A 27 14.59 -18.13 15.79
N SER A 28 13.41 -18.68 16.06
CA SER A 28 12.13 -18.17 15.56
C SER A 28 11.84 -16.74 16.05
N ALA A 29 12.16 -16.44 17.32
CA ALA A 29 11.96 -15.11 17.89
C ALA A 29 12.95 -14.04 17.39
N THR A 30 14.02 -14.44 16.69
CA THR A 30 15.08 -13.51 16.22
C THR A 30 15.20 -13.48 14.70
N ASP A 31 14.48 -14.35 13.98
CA ASP A 31 14.55 -14.38 12.52
C ASP A 31 13.76 -13.19 11.92
N PRO A 32 14.40 -12.38 11.04
CA PRO A 32 13.67 -11.42 10.23
C PRO A 32 12.76 -12.17 9.24
N THR A 33 11.63 -11.58 8.90
CA THR A 33 10.71 -12.12 7.89
C THR A 33 10.17 -10.96 7.11
N VAL A 34 10.69 -10.78 5.89
CA VAL A 34 10.26 -9.74 4.98
C VAL A 34 9.22 -10.32 4.03
N ILE A 35 8.10 -9.61 3.90
CA ILE A 35 7.02 -9.93 2.98
C ILE A 35 6.77 -8.76 2.05
N VAL A 36 6.24 -9.07 0.87
CA VAL A 36 5.82 -8.07 -0.12
C VAL A 36 4.38 -8.33 -0.49
N TYR A 37 3.52 -7.32 -0.36
CA TYR A 37 2.11 -7.44 -0.72
C TYR A 37 1.61 -6.16 -1.41
N ALA A 38 0.63 -6.33 -2.29
CA ALA A 38 -0.09 -5.20 -2.86
C ALA A 38 -1.15 -4.72 -1.86
N GLN A 39 -1.40 -3.42 -1.79
CA GLN A 39 -2.48 -2.84 -1.00
C GLN A 39 -3.07 -1.62 -1.74
N PRO A 40 -4.39 -1.54 -1.92
CA PRO A 40 -5.03 -0.35 -2.48
C PRO A 40 -4.86 0.84 -1.55
N ASP A 41 -4.65 2.02 -2.12
CA ASP A 41 -4.58 3.26 -1.37
C ASP A 41 -5.99 3.73 -1.00
N LEU A 42 -6.26 3.85 0.31
CA LEU A 42 -7.54 4.30 0.83
C LEU A 42 -7.84 5.77 0.52
N GLN A 43 -6.80 6.60 0.34
CA GLN A 43 -6.95 8.00 -0.05
C GLN A 43 -7.15 8.17 -1.56
N ARG A 44 -6.57 7.25 -2.36
CA ARG A 44 -6.60 7.29 -3.82
C ARG A 44 -7.09 5.94 -4.35
N GLN A 45 -8.41 5.77 -4.40
CA GLN A 45 -9.11 4.50 -4.70
C GLN A 45 -8.68 3.78 -5.99
N SER A 46 -8.04 4.49 -6.93
CA SER A 46 -7.55 3.91 -8.18
C SER A 46 -6.12 3.39 -8.08
N LEU A 47 -5.36 3.74 -7.04
CA LEU A 47 -3.94 3.42 -6.91
C LEU A 47 -3.71 2.21 -6.02
N VAL A 48 -2.80 1.35 -6.47
CA VAL A 48 -2.27 0.22 -5.72
C VAL A 48 -0.85 0.56 -5.31
N ASN A 49 -0.58 0.44 -4.02
CA ASN A 49 0.74 0.56 -3.45
C ASN A 49 1.31 -0.84 -3.23
N LEU A 50 2.62 -0.99 -3.44
CA LEU A 50 3.36 -2.17 -3.13
C LEU A 50 4.06 -1.96 -1.78
N ILE A 51 3.75 -2.84 -0.84
CA ILE A 51 4.19 -2.73 0.53
C ILE A 51 5.26 -3.78 0.78
N VAL A 52 6.42 -3.32 1.26
CA VAL A 52 7.48 -4.17 1.78
C VAL A 52 7.51 -4.01 3.29
N GLU A 53 7.33 -5.10 4.02
CA GLU A 53 7.23 -5.07 5.46
C GLU A 53 8.05 -6.18 6.11
N ASN A 54 8.74 -5.85 7.19
CA ASN A 54 9.37 -6.85 8.04
C ASN A 54 8.42 -7.23 9.18
N ILE A 55 7.68 -8.31 8.99
CA ILE A 55 6.80 -8.90 10.02
C ILE A 55 7.57 -9.76 11.04
N GLY A 56 8.86 -9.99 10.80
CA GLY A 56 9.73 -10.70 11.73
C GLY A 56 10.10 -9.85 12.94
N ARG A 57 10.60 -10.53 13.98
CA ARG A 57 11.09 -9.88 15.21
C ARG A 57 12.57 -9.47 15.12
N GLY A 58 13.28 -9.96 14.11
CA GLY A 58 14.67 -9.60 13.80
C GLY A 58 14.78 -8.50 12.76
N ALA A 59 15.87 -7.73 12.80
CA ALA A 59 16.17 -6.76 11.75
C ALA A 59 16.74 -7.47 10.51
N ALA A 60 16.21 -7.11 9.34
CA ALA A 60 16.63 -7.63 8.05
C ALA A 60 17.70 -6.72 7.43
N HIS A 61 18.79 -7.32 6.96
CA HIS A 61 19.86 -6.63 6.26
C HIS A 61 20.02 -7.17 4.84
N GLY A 62 20.42 -6.30 3.92
CA GLY A 62 20.69 -6.68 2.53
C GLY A 62 19.51 -7.41 1.92
N VAL A 63 18.35 -6.77 1.91
CA VAL A 63 17.12 -7.33 1.37
C VAL A 63 17.15 -7.21 -0.15
N PHE A 64 16.99 -8.33 -0.84
CA PHE A 64 16.93 -8.40 -2.30
C PHE A 64 15.68 -9.13 -2.74
N PHE A 65 15.17 -8.79 -3.92
CA PHE A 65 13.93 -9.33 -4.46
C PHE A 65 14.19 -9.99 -5.81
N THR A 66 13.58 -11.14 -6.03
CA THR A 66 13.60 -11.85 -7.30
C THR A 66 12.16 -12.15 -7.70
N PRO A 67 11.55 -11.30 -8.54
CA PRO A 67 10.21 -11.55 -9.03
C PRO A 67 10.24 -12.62 -10.14
N SER A 68 9.22 -13.47 -10.19
CA SER A 68 9.09 -14.52 -11.21
C SER A 68 8.86 -13.95 -12.61
N ARG A 69 8.27 -12.75 -12.68
CA ARG A 69 8.01 -11.98 -13.90
C ARG A 69 8.38 -10.52 -13.67
N PRO A 70 8.78 -9.76 -14.70
CA PRO A 70 9.14 -8.36 -14.53
C PRO A 70 7.97 -7.56 -13.96
N LEU A 71 8.27 -6.71 -12.97
CA LEU A 71 7.31 -5.78 -12.39
C LEU A 71 7.29 -4.49 -13.23
N PRO A 72 6.11 -3.95 -13.57
CA PRO A 72 6.02 -2.71 -14.35
C PRO A 72 6.43 -1.53 -13.46
N GLN A 73 7.25 -0.60 -13.99
CA GLN A 73 7.78 0.52 -13.21
C GLN A 73 6.70 1.51 -12.75
N ASN A 74 5.66 1.71 -13.56
CA ASN A 74 4.56 2.66 -13.30
C ASN A 74 3.38 2.36 -14.25
N ALA A 75 2.38 1.62 -13.79
CA ALA A 75 1.19 1.31 -14.61
C ALA A 75 0.08 2.35 -14.42
N PHE A 76 0.36 3.63 -14.71
CA PHE A 76 -0.62 4.72 -14.62
C PHE A 76 -1.43 4.94 -15.91
N SER A 77 -1.18 4.15 -16.96
CA SER A 77 -1.81 4.36 -18.27
C SER A 77 -3.24 3.81 -18.33
N ILE A 78 -4.18 4.71 -18.64
CA ILE A 78 -5.58 4.40 -18.99
C ILE A 78 -5.68 3.62 -20.33
N PRO A 79 -4.94 3.97 -21.42
CA PRO A 79 -4.93 3.19 -22.65
C PRO A 79 -4.05 1.94 -22.54
N VAL A 80 -4.42 0.88 -23.27
CA VAL A 80 -3.59 -0.33 -23.44
C VAL A 80 -2.30 0.08 -24.15
N PRO A 81 -1.12 -0.05 -23.52
CA PRO A 81 0.13 0.26 -24.20
C PRO A 81 0.34 -0.77 -25.33
N GLU A 82 0.60 -0.32 -26.56
CA GLU A 82 1.03 -1.21 -27.67
C GLU A 82 2.39 -1.87 -27.40
N LYS A 83 3.16 -1.34 -26.42
CA LYS A 83 4.45 -1.86 -25.97
C LYS A 83 4.45 -2.01 -24.46
N MET A 84 5.01 -3.12 -23.97
CA MET A 84 5.18 -3.37 -22.53
C MET A 84 5.83 -2.14 -21.87
N PRO A 85 5.29 -1.62 -20.75
CA PRO A 85 5.96 -0.58 -19.98
C PRO A 85 7.34 -1.09 -19.53
N ASP A 86 8.31 -0.17 -19.48
CA ASP A 86 9.67 -0.47 -19.04
C ASP A 86 9.66 -1.15 -17.66
N GLN A 87 10.53 -2.16 -17.52
CA GLN A 87 10.71 -2.88 -16.27
C GLN A 87 11.06 -1.91 -15.13
N MET A 88 10.61 -2.21 -13.91
CA MET A 88 10.98 -1.40 -12.74
C MET A 88 12.49 -1.42 -12.50
N GLN A 89 13.18 -0.40 -13.01
CA GLN A 89 14.63 -0.24 -12.86
C GLN A 89 15.05 0.58 -11.63
N SER A 90 14.09 1.21 -10.95
CA SER A 90 14.37 2.05 -9.78
C SER A 90 13.41 1.77 -8.63
N GLY A 91 13.93 1.91 -7.40
CA GLY A 91 13.17 1.75 -6.17
C GLY A 91 13.69 0.62 -5.27
N PRO A 92 13.10 0.45 -4.07
CA PRO A 92 13.57 -0.51 -3.06
C PRO A 92 13.58 -1.97 -3.54
N ILE A 93 12.76 -2.30 -4.54
CA ILE A 93 12.67 -3.65 -5.09
C ILE A 93 13.73 -3.92 -6.17
N ALA A 94 14.12 -2.89 -6.93
CA ALA A 94 15.18 -2.99 -7.94
C ALA A 94 16.57 -2.91 -7.31
N ASN A 95 16.78 -1.96 -6.39
CA ASN A 95 18.08 -1.69 -5.78
C ASN A 95 18.33 -2.49 -4.48
N GLY A 96 17.30 -3.16 -3.97
CA GLY A 96 17.32 -3.76 -2.65
C GLY A 96 17.19 -2.75 -1.51
N ILE A 97 16.99 -3.25 -0.30
CA ILE A 97 16.90 -2.44 0.92
C ILE A 97 18.08 -2.81 1.82
N PRO A 98 18.95 -1.85 2.18
CA PRO A 98 20.14 -2.15 2.97
C PRO A 98 19.80 -2.60 4.39
N PHE A 99 18.77 -2.00 4.99
CA PHE A 99 18.32 -2.28 6.34
C PHE A 99 16.82 -2.07 6.48
N LEU A 100 16.14 -3.03 7.11
CA LEU A 100 14.72 -2.96 7.43
C LEU A 100 14.50 -3.45 8.87
N ALA A 101 14.16 -2.52 9.77
CA ALA A 101 13.94 -2.82 11.18
C ALA A 101 12.70 -3.71 11.38
N PRO A 102 12.58 -4.43 12.52
CA PRO A 102 11.36 -5.18 12.85
C PRO A 102 10.14 -4.27 12.86
N GLY A 103 9.06 -4.66 12.19
CA GLY A 103 7.84 -3.87 12.05
C GLY A 103 7.95 -2.65 11.13
N GLN A 104 9.11 -2.42 10.51
CA GLN A 104 9.26 -1.33 9.55
C GLN A 104 8.59 -1.69 8.23
N ARG A 105 7.83 -0.73 7.71
CA ARG A 105 7.08 -0.83 6.47
C ARG A 105 7.52 0.25 5.50
N LEU A 106 7.72 -0.13 4.24
CA LEU A 106 7.96 0.76 3.11
C LEU A 106 6.80 0.65 2.14
N SER A 107 6.21 1.79 1.79
CA SER A 107 5.12 1.89 0.82
C SER A 107 5.64 2.49 -0.47
N ILE A 108 5.50 1.78 -1.57
CA ILE A 108 5.96 2.18 -2.91
C ILE A 108 4.72 2.32 -3.79
N SER A 109 4.53 3.47 -4.45
CA SER A 109 3.43 3.60 -5.41
C SER A 109 3.71 2.75 -6.65
N TRP A 110 2.82 1.80 -6.96
CA TRP A 110 3.03 0.84 -8.03
C TRP A 110 2.31 1.21 -9.31
N GLY A 111 1.04 1.63 -9.21
CA GLY A 111 0.27 2.06 -10.36
C GLY A 111 -1.23 2.05 -10.12
N GLN A 112 -1.99 2.26 -11.19
CA GLN A 112 -3.45 2.21 -11.15
C GLN A 112 -3.94 0.77 -11.28
N TYR A 113 -4.97 0.37 -10.51
CA TYR A 113 -5.56 -0.98 -10.54
C TYR A 113 -5.84 -1.46 -11.97
N GLY A 114 -6.55 -0.66 -12.77
CA GLY A 114 -6.91 -1.01 -14.15
C GLY A 114 -5.70 -1.15 -15.08
N GLY A 115 -4.62 -0.40 -14.86
CA GLY A 115 -3.38 -0.52 -15.62
C GLY A 115 -2.60 -1.78 -15.23
N LEU A 116 -2.55 -2.07 -13.94
CA LEU A 116 -1.89 -3.26 -13.41
C LEU A 116 -2.62 -4.55 -13.78
N TYR A 117 -3.95 -4.57 -13.71
CA TYR A 117 -4.78 -5.72 -14.12
C TYR A 117 -4.53 -6.09 -15.59
N LYS A 118 -4.46 -5.09 -16.48
CA LYS A 118 -4.14 -5.30 -17.91
C LYS A 118 -2.73 -5.87 -18.13
N TYR A 119 -1.78 -5.55 -17.26
CA TYR A 119 -0.38 -5.99 -17.39
C TYR A 119 -0.14 -7.38 -16.77
N LEU A 120 -0.73 -7.63 -15.61
CA LEU A 120 -0.57 -8.88 -14.86
C LEU A 120 -1.48 -10.00 -15.37
N GLY A 121 -2.62 -9.62 -15.97
CA GLY A 121 -3.64 -10.55 -16.40
C GLY A 121 -4.18 -11.38 -15.23
N ASP A 122 -4.46 -12.65 -15.51
CA ASP A 122 -5.05 -13.59 -14.55
C ASP A 122 -4.02 -14.34 -13.68
N GLU A 123 -2.72 -14.15 -13.93
CA GLU A 123 -1.70 -14.91 -13.25
C GLU A 123 -1.05 -14.09 -12.12
N PRO A 124 -0.91 -14.63 -10.89
CA PRO A 124 -0.22 -13.94 -9.81
C PRO A 124 1.30 -13.88 -10.06
N ILE A 125 1.96 -12.84 -9.53
CA ILE A 125 3.43 -12.75 -9.54
C ILE A 125 3.96 -13.24 -8.21
N ARG A 126 4.94 -14.14 -8.25
CA ARG A 126 5.66 -14.58 -7.06
C ARG A 126 6.91 -13.71 -6.89
N ILE A 127 7.15 -13.21 -5.69
CA ILE A 127 8.37 -12.50 -5.31
C ILE A 127 9.09 -13.32 -4.25
N ASP A 128 10.25 -13.85 -4.62
CA ASP A 128 11.19 -14.41 -3.65
C ASP A 128 12.03 -13.28 -3.07
N THR A 129 11.94 -13.10 -1.76
CA THR A 129 12.67 -12.10 -0.98
C THR A 129 13.80 -12.79 -0.23
N PHE A 130 15.00 -12.26 -0.35
CA PHE A 130 16.20 -12.75 0.33
C PHE A 130 16.70 -11.70 1.32
N CYS A 131 17.07 -12.11 2.53
CA CYS A 131 17.65 -11.21 3.52
C CYS A 131 18.65 -11.91 4.44
N TYR A 132 19.41 -11.11 5.19
CA TYR A 132 20.36 -11.55 6.20
C TYR A 132 19.97 -11.01 7.58
N ARG A 133 20.46 -11.68 8.63
CA ARG A 133 20.24 -11.27 10.01
C ARG A 133 21.26 -10.21 10.42
N ALA A 134 20.85 -9.17 11.14
CA ALA A 134 21.71 -8.07 11.60
C ALA A 134 23.02 -8.45 12.30
N ARG A 135 23.06 -9.58 12.99
CA ARG A 135 24.24 -10.05 13.74
C ARG A 135 25.02 -11.16 13.03
N SER A 136 24.82 -11.36 11.72
CA SER A 136 25.40 -12.49 11.01
C SER A 136 26.76 -12.21 10.36
N SER A 137 27.56 -11.28 10.90
CA SER A 137 28.87 -10.87 10.37
C SER A 137 29.99 -11.93 10.54
N GLY A 138 29.70 -13.21 10.35
CA GLY A 138 30.66 -14.33 10.42
C GLY A 138 30.31 -15.47 9.45
N LEU A 139 31.07 -16.57 9.55
CA LEU A 139 30.96 -17.78 8.70
C LEU A 139 29.56 -18.44 8.68
N PHE A 140 28.66 -18.06 9.59
CA PHE A 140 27.31 -18.61 9.73
C PHE A 140 26.20 -17.64 9.26
N SER A 141 26.53 -16.72 8.35
CA SER A 141 25.54 -15.87 7.68
C SER A 141 24.62 -16.68 6.77
N LYS A 142 23.53 -17.21 7.33
CA LYS A 142 22.51 -17.91 6.55
C LYS A 142 21.59 -16.89 5.88
N ARG A 143 21.53 -16.95 4.55
CA ARG A 143 20.52 -16.25 3.76
C ARG A 143 19.14 -16.81 4.09
N LEU A 144 18.21 -15.95 4.48
CA LEU A 144 16.81 -16.28 4.70
C LEU A 144 16.04 -15.99 3.42
N GLN A 145 15.11 -16.87 3.06
CA GLN A 145 14.22 -16.73 1.91
C GLN A 145 12.78 -16.71 2.39
N SER A 146 12.02 -15.76 1.86
CA SER A 146 10.57 -15.65 2.03
C SER A 146 9.95 -15.54 0.64
N SER A 147 8.83 -16.21 0.41
CA SER A 147 8.10 -16.11 -0.86
C SER A 147 6.78 -15.41 -0.60
N SER A 148 6.51 -14.34 -1.34
CA SER A 148 5.23 -13.64 -1.31
C SER A 148 4.57 -13.71 -2.68
N THR A 149 3.24 -13.82 -2.69
CA THR A 149 2.46 -13.86 -3.93
C THR A 149 1.69 -12.55 -4.04
N LEU A 150 1.92 -11.84 -5.15
CA LEU A 150 1.17 -10.66 -5.54
C LEU A 150 0.06 -11.07 -6.48
N ASP A 151 -1.17 -10.92 -6.01
CA ASP A 151 -2.38 -11.02 -6.82
C ASP A 151 -3.17 -9.72 -6.66
N ILE A 152 -3.58 -9.12 -7.76
CA ILE A 152 -4.38 -7.89 -7.74
C ILE A 152 -5.87 -8.21 -7.74
N ARG A 153 -6.27 -9.42 -8.18
CA ARG A 153 -7.67 -9.86 -8.23
C ARG A 153 -8.27 -10.03 -6.84
N MET A 154 -7.44 -10.17 -5.81
CA MET A 154 -7.91 -10.14 -4.43
C MET A 154 -8.66 -8.85 -4.08
N PHE A 155 -8.52 -7.80 -4.90
CA PHE A 155 -9.24 -6.53 -4.76
C PHE A 155 -10.48 -6.38 -5.66
N GLU A 156 -10.75 -7.32 -6.56
CA GLU A 156 -11.86 -7.24 -7.53
C GLU A 156 -13.22 -7.29 -6.84
N THR A 157 -13.32 -8.07 -5.75
CA THR A 157 -14.56 -8.25 -4.97
C THR A 157 -14.45 -7.73 -3.54
N SER A 158 -13.28 -7.25 -3.11
CA SER A 158 -13.10 -6.74 -1.75
C SER A 158 -13.62 -5.31 -1.65
N GLU A 159 -14.80 -5.13 -1.08
CA GLU A 159 -15.18 -3.83 -0.53
C GLU A 159 -14.22 -3.51 0.61
N SER A 160 -13.27 -2.60 0.37
CA SER A 160 -12.40 -2.02 1.39
C SER A 160 -13.24 -1.13 2.30
N THR A 161 -13.98 -1.79 3.19
CA THR A 161 -14.97 -1.21 4.09
C THR A 161 -14.35 -0.34 5.17
N GLU A 162 -13.01 -0.37 5.33
CA GLU A 162 -12.43 0.20 6.53
C GLU A 162 -12.34 1.73 6.49
N HIS A 163 -12.04 2.40 5.38
CA HIS A 163 -11.98 3.88 5.33
C HIS A 163 -12.35 4.45 3.96
N GLY A 164 -13.52 4.07 3.43
CA GLY A 164 -14.02 4.58 2.15
C GLY A 164 -14.36 6.08 2.22
N TYR A 165 -13.51 6.93 1.65
CA TYR A 165 -13.83 8.34 1.38
C TYR A 165 -15.03 8.52 0.42
N GLY A 166 -15.47 7.47 -0.29
CA GLY A 166 -16.58 7.52 -1.25
C GLY A 166 -17.86 8.19 -0.73
N PRO A 167 -18.48 7.72 0.38
CA PRO A 167 -19.64 8.37 0.97
C PRO A 167 -19.37 9.80 1.48
N ASN A 168 -18.16 10.10 1.96
CA ASN A 168 -17.81 11.43 2.46
C ASN A 168 -17.57 12.44 1.32
N LEU A 169 -16.92 12.02 0.23
CA LEU A 169 -16.75 12.81 -1.00
C LEU A 169 -18.09 13.08 -1.68
N VAL A 170 -18.99 12.09 -1.74
CA VAL A 170 -20.34 12.31 -2.28
C VAL A 170 -21.13 13.28 -1.41
N LYS A 171 -20.96 13.24 -0.08
CA LYS A 171 -21.57 14.22 0.84
C LYS A 171 -21.00 15.62 0.63
N GLU A 172 -19.69 15.76 0.52
CA GLU A 172 -19.03 17.05 0.26
C GLU A 172 -19.40 17.61 -1.11
N LEU A 173 -19.43 16.79 -2.17
CA LEU A 173 -19.88 17.21 -3.49
C LEU A 173 -21.35 17.64 -3.50
N LYS A 174 -22.22 16.92 -2.77
CA LYS A 174 -23.62 17.33 -2.59
C LYS A 174 -23.73 18.66 -1.84
N PHE A 175 -22.92 18.85 -0.80
CA PHE A 175 -22.88 20.09 -0.04
C PHE A 175 -22.41 21.27 -0.90
N LEU A 176 -21.30 21.10 -1.64
CA LEU A 176 -20.77 22.09 -2.57
C LEU A 176 -21.80 22.45 -3.66
N ASN A 177 -22.48 21.46 -4.25
CA ASN A 177 -23.53 21.71 -5.24
C ASN A 177 -24.71 22.50 -4.64
N ALA A 178 -25.12 22.17 -3.40
CA ALA A 178 -26.16 22.92 -2.71
C ALA A 178 -25.75 24.38 -2.43
N THR A 179 -24.49 24.61 -2.03
CA THR A 179 -23.94 25.96 -1.81
C THR A 179 -23.84 26.75 -3.13
N LEU A 180 -23.41 26.11 -4.22
CA LEU A 180 -23.38 26.77 -5.53
C LEU A 180 -24.78 27.14 -6.02
N LYS A 181 -25.78 26.29 -5.78
CA LYS A 181 -27.19 26.61 -6.09
C LYS A 181 -27.74 27.75 -5.23
N SER A 182 -27.37 27.84 -3.96
CA SER A 182 -27.81 28.95 -3.12
C SER A 182 -27.15 30.26 -3.54
N ILE A 183 -25.87 30.23 -3.94
CA ILE A 183 -25.15 31.38 -4.50
C ILE A 183 -25.79 31.82 -5.82
N ASP A 184 -26.07 30.91 -6.76
CA ASP A 184 -26.76 31.22 -8.03
C ASP A 184 -28.13 31.88 -7.77
N LYS A 185 -28.89 31.36 -6.81
CA LYS A 185 -30.19 31.92 -6.43
C LYS A 185 -30.07 33.30 -5.77
N GLN A 186 -29.03 33.52 -4.97
CA GLN A 186 -28.75 34.81 -4.34
C GLN A 186 -28.20 35.85 -5.32
N LEU A 187 -27.54 35.43 -6.41
CA LEU A 187 -27.06 36.31 -7.48
C LEU A 187 -28.15 36.65 -8.50
N LYS A 188 -29.11 35.75 -8.76
CA LYS A 188 -30.27 36.05 -9.62
C LYS A 188 -31.21 37.10 -9.04
N LYS A 189 -31.44 37.03 -7.72
CA LYS A 189 -32.35 37.96 -7.01
C LYS A 189 -32.01 39.45 -7.24
N PRO A 190 -30.75 39.92 -7.06
CA PRO A 190 -30.39 41.31 -7.34
C PRO A 190 -30.29 41.63 -8.84
N LEU A 191 -30.10 40.63 -9.72
CA LEU A 191 -30.07 40.84 -11.17
C LEU A 191 -31.47 41.07 -11.75
N ASP A 192 -32.46 40.32 -11.24
CA ASP A 192 -33.88 40.50 -11.56
C ASP A 192 -34.42 41.81 -10.96
N ASP A 193 -33.97 42.19 -9.76
CA ASP A 193 -34.31 43.48 -9.13
C ASP A 193 -33.69 44.69 -9.87
N LEU A 194 -32.51 44.54 -10.51
CA LEU A 194 -31.93 45.57 -11.39
C LEU A 194 -32.64 45.66 -12.74
N ALA A 195 -33.16 44.54 -13.27
CA ALA A 195 -33.90 44.49 -14.53
C ALA A 195 -35.37 44.92 -14.38
N ALA A 196 -35.90 45.00 -13.16
CA ALA A 196 -37.27 45.35 -12.84
C ALA A 196 -37.47 46.83 -12.43
N GLN A 197 -36.43 47.68 -12.47
CA GLN A 197 -36.63 49.12 -12.37
C GLN A 197 -37.25 49.64 -13.68
N PRO A 198 -38.51 50.10 -13.70
CA PRO A 198 -39.03 50.79 -14.85
C PRO A 198 -38.38 52.17 -14.93
N ASP A 199 -38.02 52.59 -16.14
CA ASP A 199 -37.73 53.99 -16.46
C ASP A 199 -38.81 54.89 -15.85
N LEU A 200 -38.46 55.66 -14.83
CA LEU A 200 -39.32 56.69 -14.26
C LEU A 200 -39.35 57.88 -15.24
N ASP A 201 -40.37 57.87 -16.07
CA ASP A 201 -41.08 58.99 -16.70
C ASP A 201 -40.27 60.23 -17.12
N ALA A 202 -40.09 60.34 -18.44
CA ALA A 202 -40.23 61.62 -19.10
C ALA A 202 -41.69 62.10 -18.98
N SER A 203 -41.89 63.38 -18.60
CA SER A 203 -43.09 64.22 -18.83
C SER A 203 -44.07 64.46 -17.66
N GLN A 204 -43.72 65.39 -16.76
CA GLN A 204 -44.60 66.45 -16.22
C GLN A 204 -43.66 67.64 -15.91
N THR A 205 -43.74 68.84 -16.47
CA THR A 205 -44.87 69.78 -16.49
C THR A 205 -44.52 70.94 -17.45
N ILE A 206 -45.38 71.18 -18.44
CA ILE A 206 -45.52 72.48 -19.13
C ILE A 206 -46.81 73.10 -18.58
N ASN A 207 -46.82 74.41 -18.32
CA ASN A 207 -47.92 75.29 -17.84
C ASN A 207 -48.20 75.22 -16.32
N ASN A 208 -48.31 76.30 -15.54
CA ASN A 208 -48.89 77.62 -15.80
C ASN A 208 -48.38 78.70 -14.80
N SER A 209 -48.40 79.96 -15.27
CA SER A 209 -48.48 81.25 -14.52
C SER A 209 -47.22 81.86 -13.92
#